data_AF-A0A2Z5U3I8-F1
#
_entry.id   AF-A0A2Z5U3I8-F1
#
_cell.length_a   1.000
_cell.length_b   1.000
_cell.length_c   1.000
_cell.angle_alpha   90.00
_cell.angle_beta   90.00
_cell.angle_gamma   90.00
#
_symmetry.space_group_name_H-M   'P 1'
#
loop_
_entity.id
_entity.type
_entity.pdbx_description
1 polymer ?
#
loop_
_entity_poly.entity_id
_entity_poly.type
_entity_poly.pdbx_seq_one_letter_code
_entity_poly.pdbx_strand_id
1 'polypeptide(L)'
;MTTNKDNDTSERSGCQRKRTAGEMPMNDLTNHTHGGNNFFDRSGGMKTVTYKNLMNIGFPEHTARNIIREAKRIAVKKFEEARKVDHNAVQLSKSPFDNRRLGIAPKDIVEELIGISLSEDNLESEN
;
A
#
# COMPACT_ATOMS: atom_id res chain seq x y z
N MET A 1 -47.33 -20.73 -50.30
CA MET A 1 -47.02 -19.80 -49.18
C MET A 1 -46.72 -20.65 -47.95
N THR A 2 -45.45 -20.81 -47.59
CA THR A 2 -45.02 -21.46 -46.34
C THR A 2 -43.69 -20.89 -45.88
N THR A 3 -43.81 -19.97 -44.92
CA THR A 3 -42.92 -19.50 -43.85
C THR A 3 -41.44 -19.89 -43.78
N ASN A 4 -40.63 -18.81 -43.75
CA ASN A 4 -39.29 -18.57 -43.20
C ASN A 4 -38.72 -19.59 -42.21
N LYS A 5 -37.45 -19.95 -42.42
CA LYS A 5 -36.53 -20.49 -41.40
C LYS A 5 -35.15 -19.89 -41.63
N ASP A 6 -34.96 -18.65 -41.23
CA ASP A 6 -33.63 -18.06 -41.06
C ASP A 6 -33.06 -18.61 -39.74
N ASN A 7 -32.20 -19.62 -39.84
CA ASN A 7 -31.47 -20.14 -38.68
C ASN A 7 -30.07 -19.53 -38.69
N ASP A 8 -30.00 -18.27 -38.22
CA ASP A 8 -28.76 -17.54 -37.97
C ASP A 8 -27.93 -18.26 -36.91
N THR A 9 -27.00 -19.12 -37.34
CA THR A 9 -25.94 -19.59 -36.46
C THR A 9 -24.79 -18.59 -36.57
N SER A 10 -24.86 -17.52 -35.77
CA SER A 10 -23.75 -16.60 -35.61
C SER A 10 -22.53 -17.38 -35.07
N GLU A 11 -21.51 -17.54 -35.91
CA GLU A 11 -20.20 -18.01 -35.46
C GLU A 11 -19.59 -16.91 -34.59
N ARG A 12 -19.76 -17.05 -33.26
CA ARG A 12 -19.00 -16.31 -32.28
C ARG A 12 -17.52 -16.59 -32.56
N SER A 13 -16.81 -15.63 -33.16
CA SER A 13 -15.36 -15.64 -33.35
C SER A 13 -14.65 -15.76 -31.99
N GLY A 14 -14.54 -16.98 -31.50
CA GLY A 14 -13.64 -17.36 -30.43
C GLY A 14 -12.26 -17.54 -31.04
N CYS A 15 -11.34 -16.63 -30.78
CA CYS A 15 -9.92 -16.83 -31.07
C CYS A 15 -9.39 -18.03 -30.29
N GLN A 16 -9.57 -19.24 -30.83
CA GLN A 16 -8.93 -20.43 -30.30
C GLN A 16 -7.51 -20.50 -30.85
N ARG A 17 -6.54 -20.11 -30.01
CA ARG A 17 -5.12 -20.37 -30.26
C ARG A 17 -4.92 -21.88 -30.36
N LYS A 18 -4.46 -22.35 -31.53
CA LYS A 18 -4.07 -23.74 -31.75
C LYS A 18 -2.75 -23.98 -30.99
N ARG A 19 -2.75 -24.87 -30.01
CA ARG A 19 -1.53 -25.31 -29.31
C ARG A 19 -0.79 -26.32 -30.19
N THR A 20 0.46 -26.02 -30.54
CA THR A 20 1.35 -26.94 -31.26
C THR A 20 1.98 -27.93 -30.27
N ALA A 21 2.01 -29.23 -30.64
CA ALA A 21 2.56 -30.29 -29.80
C ALA A 21 4.05 -30.01 -29.50
N GLY A 22 4.36 -29.72 -28.23
CA GLY A 22 5.70 -29.36 -27.77
C GLY A 22 5.77 -28.04 -26.98
N GLU A 23 4.70 -27.24 -26.94
CA GLU A 23 4.64 -26.08 -26.02
C GLU A 23 4.55 -26.57 -24.56
N MET A 24 5.68 -26.51 -23.84
CA MET A 24 5.65 -26.57 -22.38
C MET A 24 4.96 -25.29 -21.87
N PRO A 25 3.94 -25.38 -20.99
CA PRO A 25 3.38 -24.18 -20.38
C PRO A 25 4.50 -23.48 -19.61
N MET A 26 4.64 -22.17 -19.81
CA MET A 26 5.55 -21.38 -18.98
C MET A 26 5.08 -21.55 -17.54
N ASN A 27 5.85 -22.28 -16.73
CA ASN A 27 5.56 -22.42 -15.31
C ASN A 27 5.43 -21.01 -14.74
N ASP A 28 4.31 -20.75 -14.05
CA ASP A 28 4.05 -19.50 -13.34
C ASP A 28 5.13 -19.29 -12.28
N LEU A 29 6.24 -18.66 -12.68
CA LEU A 29 7.25 -18.12 -11.77
C LEU A 29 6.75 -16.78 -11.22
N THR A 30 5.53 -16.77 -10.71
CA THR A 30 4.86 -15.58 -10.17
C THR A 30 4.68 -15.69 -8.66
N ASN A 31 5.67 -16.28 -7.97
CA ASN A 31 5.85 -16.05 -6.52
C ASN A 31 6.59 -14.73 -6.31
N HIS A 32 6.03 -13.62 -6.78
CA HIS A 32 6.43 -12.31 -6.30
C HIS A 32 5.65 -12.03 -5.02
N THR A 33 6.15 -12.57 -3.91
CA THR A 33 5.81 -12.07 -2.58
C THR A 33 6.14 -10.57 -2.58
N HIS A 34 5.12 -9.72 -2.72
CA HIS A 34 5.27 -8.27 -2.57
C HIS A 34 5.43 -7.96 -1.08
N GLY A 35 6.57 -8.38 -0.52
CA GLY A 35 7.12 -7.86 0.72
C GLY A 35 7.58 -6.44 0.44
N GLY A 36 6.65 -5.49 0.51
CA GLY A 36 6.95 -4.08 0.38
C GLY A 36 7.88 -3.65 1.51
N ASN A 37 9.18 -3.73 1.26
CA ASN A 37 10.20 -3.17 2.15
C ASN A 37 9.96 -1.66 2.26
N ASN A 38 9.94 -1.14 3.49
CA ASN A 38 9.77 0.28 3.75
C ASN A 38 11.00 1.03 3.19
N PHE A 39 10.88 1.50 1.94
CA PHE A 39 11.95 2.11 1.16
C PHE A 39 12.63 3.32 1.84
N PHE A 40 12.02 3.88 2.90
CA PHE A 40 12.46 5.14 3.52
C PHE A 40 13.40 4.99 4.73
N ASP A 41 13.66 3.79 5.24
CA ASP A 41 14.40 3.62 6.51
C ASP A 41 15.94 3.62 6.37
N ARG A 42 16.51 3.43 5.17
CA ARG A 42 17.97 3.20 4.98
C ARG A 42 18.85 4.46 4.83
N SER A 43 18.29 5.67 4.81
CA SER A 43 19.09 6.88 4.49
C SER A 43 18.71 8.11 5.33
N GLY A 44 19.05 8.16 6.61
CA GLY A 44 19.02 9.39 7.44
C GLY A 44 17.72 10.23 7.41
N GLY A 45 16.62 9.64 6.93
CA GLY A 45 15.35 10.29 6.69
C GLY A 45 14.41 10.14 7.87
N MET A 46 13.23 10.76 7.76
CA MET A 46 12.18 10.62 8.77
C MET A 46 11.77 9.15 8.93
N LYS A 47 11.81 8.63 10.17
CA LYS A 47 11.43 7.25 10.45
C LYS A 47 9.92 7.10 10.30
N THR A 48 9.49 6.03 9.62
CA THR A 48 8.07 5.75 9.41
C THR A 48 7.69 4.37 9.91
N VAL A 49 6.41 4.20 10.21
CA VAL A 49 5.86 2.99 10.79
C VAL A 49 4.68 2.54 9.93
N THR A 50 4.61 1.24 9.69
CA THR A 50 3.47 0.61 9.00
C THR A 50 2.59 -0.15 9.97
N TYR A 51 1.38 -0.50 9.52
CA TYR A 51 0.47 -1.33 10.33
C TYR A 51 1.07 -2.72 10.63
N LYS A 52 1.96 -3.26 9.78
CA LYS A 52 2.63 -4.54 10.04
C LYS A 52 3.58 -4.44 11.23
N ASN A 53 4.31 -3.33 11.34
CA ASN A 53 5.21 -3.07 12.47
C ASN A 53 4.43 -3.09 13.79
N LEU A 54 3.22 -2.53 13.80
CA LEU A 54 2.33 -2.56 14.96
C LEU A 54 1.78 -3.97 15.24
N MET A 55 1.49 -4.74 14.20
CA MET A 55 1.08 -6.14 14.36
C MET A 55 2.20 -7.00 14.98
N ASN A 56 3.45 -6.76 14.61
CA ASN A 56 4.61 -7.46 15.19
C ASN A 56 4.73 -7.22 16.71
N ILE A 57 4.25 -6.08 17.19
CA ILE A 57 4.24 -5.73 18.62
C ILE A 57 3.04 -6.35 19.36
N GLY A 58 2.06 -6.89 18.62
CA GLY A 58 0.90 -7.59 19.16
C GLY A 58 -0.44 -6.90 18.94
N PHE A 59 -0.49 -5.79 18.19
CA PHE A 59 -1.76 -5.16 17.86
C PHE A 59 -2.55 -5.98 16.84
N PRO A 60 -3.88 -6.15 17.02
CA PRO A 60 -4.73 -6.69 15.96
C PRO A 60 -4.65 -5.81 14.71
N GLU A 61 -4.75 -6.44 13.53
CA GLU A 61 -4.60 -5.74 12.25
C GLU A 61 -5.54 -4.52 12.11
N HIS A 62 -6.80 -4.66 12.50
CA HIS A 62 -7.77 -3.58 12.41
C HIS A 62 -7.37 -2.39 13.31
N THR A 63 -6.88 -2.68 14.52
CA THR A 63 -6.40 -1.68 15.48
C THR A 63 -5.16 -0.97 14.93
N ALA A 64 -4.18 -1.73 14.44
CA ALA A 64 -2.97 -1.21 13.82
C ALA A 64 -3.29 -0.28 12.64
N ARG A 65 -4.21 -0.68 11.74
CA ARG A 65 -4.65 0.16 10.62
C ARG A 65 -5.35 1.44 11.10
N ASN A 66 -6.12 1.37 12.18
CA ASN A 66 -6.78 2.55 12.75
C ASN A 66 -5.77 3.52 13.36
N ILE A 67 -4.80 3.02 14.11
CA ILE A 67 -3.69 3.82 14.66
C ILE A 67 -2.96 4.57 13.55
N ILE A 68 -2.59 3.88 12.45
CA ILE A 68 -1.93 4.53 11.31
C ILE A 68 -2.81 5.63 10.70
N ARG A 69 -4.12 5.42 10.60
CA ARG A 69 -5.04 6.46 10.09
C ARG A 69 -5.08 7.68 10.99
N GLU A 70 -5.18 7.49 12.31
CA GLU A 70 -5.19 8.60 13.28
C GLU A 70 -3.87 9.36 13.25
N ALA A 71 -2.74 8.66 13.31
CA ALA A 71 -1.41 9.26 13.26
C ALA A 71 -1.22 10.11 11.99
N LYS A 72 -1.72 9.65 10.83
CA LYS A 72 -1.69 10.45 9.60
C LYS A 72 -2.52 11.72 9.68
N ARG A 73 -3.72 11.67 10.28
CA ARG A 73 -4.54 12.89 10.45
C ARG A 73 -3.82 13.92 11.31
N ILE A 74 -3.17 13.47 12.39
CA ILE A 74 -2.38 14.34 13.26
C ILE A 74 -1.17 14.91 12.49
N ALA A 75 -0.47 14.10 11.70
CA ALA A 75 0.66 14.53 10.88
C ALA A 75 0.25 15.62 9.87
N VAL A 76 -0.88 15.44 9.19
CA VAL A 76 -1.43 16.43 8.25
C VAL A 76 -1.77 17.72 8.98
N LYS A 77 -2.42 17.63 10.14
CA LYS A 77 -2.79 18.80 10.94
C LYS A 77 -1.57 19.58 11.42
N LYS A 78 -0.57 18.91 12.01
CA LYS A 78 0.70 19.52 12.44
C LYS A 78 1.42 20.22 11.27
N PHE A 79 1.39 19.60 10.08
CA PHE A 79 1.96 20.19 8.86
C PHE A 79 1.22 21.46 8.43
N GLU A 80 -0.11 21.46 8.41
CA GLU A 80 -0.91 22.64 8.06
C GLU A 80 -0.73 23.79 9.05
N GLU A 81 -0.60 23.48 10.34
CA GLU A 81 -0.33 24.45 11.39
C GLU A 81 1.05 25.10 11.20
N ALA A 82 2.10 24.30 11.01
CA ALA A 82 3.45 24.81 10.72
C ALA A 82 3.48 25.67 9.45
N ARG A 83 2.72 25.28 8.42
CA ARG A 83 2.61 26.03 7.16
C ARG A 83 2.04 27.44 7.35
N LYS A 84 1.13 27.64 8.32
CA LYS A 84 0.54 28.95 8.61
C LYS A 84 1.53 29.92 9.26
N VAL A 85 2.56 29.39 9.94
CA VAL A 85 3.54 30.18 10.69
C VAL A 85 4.67 30.67 9.79
N ASP A 86 5.13 29.83 8.85
CA ASP A 86 6.36 30.09 8.09
C ASP A 86 6.09 30.56 6.66
N HIS A 87 5.97 31.88 6.44
CA HIS A 87 5.74 32.45 5.10
C HIS A 87 6.96 32.40 4.14
N ASN A 88 8.14 31.98 4.61
CA ASN A 88 9.41 32.13 3.88
C ASN A 88 10.03 30.83 3.33
N ALA A 89 9.43 29.66 3.54
CA ALA A 89 9.96 28.37 3.06
C ALA A 89 9.34 27.95 1.71
N VAL A 90 10.05 27.15 0.91
CA VAL A 90 9.47 26.45 -0.25
C VAL A 90 8.46 25.42 0.29
N GLN A 91 7.19 25.81 0.36
CA GLN A 91 6.15 25.00 0.98
C GLN A 91 5.63 23.94 0.01
N LEU A 92 5.58 22.68 0.47
CA LEU A 92 4.77 21.67 -0.21
C LEU A 92 3.29 22.07 -0.11
N SER A 93 2.55 21.91 -1.21
CA SER A 93 1.12 22.25 -1.25
C SER A 93 0.27 21.41 -0.28
N LYS A 94 0.74 20.22 0.06
CA LYS A 94 0.08 19.23 0.91
C LYS A 94 1.09 18.48 1.79
N SER A 95 0.58 17.91 2.88
CA SER A 95 1.38 17.07 3.75
C SER A 95 1.89 15.81 3.02
N PRO A 96 3.16 15.40 3.22
CA PRO A 96 3.69 14.13 2.71
C PRO A 96 2.87 12.89 3.12
N PHE A 97 2.11 12.99 4.21
CA PHE A 97 1.29 11.88 4.74
C PHE A 97 -0.18 11.91 4.29
N ASP A 98 -0.60 12.86 3.45
CA ASP A 98 -2.01 12.97 3.00
C ASP A 98 -2.46 11.82 2.07
N ASN A 99 -1.53 11.01 1.53
CA ASN A 99 -1.89 9.94 0.61
C ASN A 99 -2.55 8.75 1.34
N ARG A 100 -3.88 8.61 1.24
CA ARG A 100 -4.66 7.52 1.85
C ARG A 100 -4.20 6.11 1.47
N ARG A 101 -3.60 5.90 0.29
CA ARG A 101 -3.16 4.58 -0.18
C ARG A 101 -1.89 4.10 0.52
N LEU A 102 -1.10 5.01 1.07
CA LEU A 102 0.12 4.67 1.79
C LEU A 102 -0.24 4.31 3.24
N GLY A 103 -0.04 3.05 3.61
CA GLY A 103 -0.28 2.53 4.96
C GLY A 103 0.86 2.87 5.94
N ILE A 104 1.45 4.06 5.80
CA ILE A 104 2.62 4.52 6.55
C ILE A 104 2.28 5.81 7.31
N ALA A 105 2.84 5.95 8.51
CA ALA A 105 2.75 7.14 9.35
C ALA A 105 4.12 7.48 9.93
N PRO A 106 4.39 8.74 10.30
CA PRO A 106 5.65 9.09 10.98
C PRO A 106 5.73 8.42 12.36
N LYS A 107 6.90 7.86 12.68
CA LYS A 107 7.15 7.08 13.91
C LYS A 107 6.82 7.86 15.17
N ASP A 108 7.32 9.08 15.27
CA ASP A 108 7.18 9.94 16.45
C ASP A 108 5.71 10.15 16.85
N ILE A 109 4.83 10.35 15.87
CA ILE A 109 3.39 10.56 16.11
C ILE A 109 2.71 9.24 16.53
N VAL A 110 3.15 8.11 15.99
CA VAL A 110 2.61 6.80 16.36
C VAL A 110 3.01 6.45 17.80
N GLU A 111 4.27 6.71 18.18
CA GLU A 111 4.75 6.52 19.55
C GLU A 111 4.00 7.43 20.53
N GLU A 112 3.80 8.70 20.17
CA GLU A 112 2.98 9.65 20.94
C GLU A 112 1.54 9.15 21.13
N LEU A 113 0.94 8.56 20.09
CA LEU A 113 -0.45 8.10 20.12
C LEU A 113 -0.65 6.85 20.98
N ILE A 114 0.29 5.90 20.93
CA ILE A 114 0.19 4.63 21.68
C ILE A 114 0.76 4.78 23.10
N GLY A 115 1.67 5.73 23.31
CA GLY A 115 2.35 5.94 24.58
C GLY A 115 3.46 4.92 24.86
N ILE A 116 3.95 4.23 23.83
CA ILE A 116 5.05 3.27 23.91
C ILE A 116 6.09 3.58 22.84
N SER A 117 7.37 3.34 23.16
CA SER A 117 8.46 3.43 22.19
C SER A 117 8.49 2.18 21.32
N LEU A 118 8.57 2.36 20.00
CA LEU A 118 8.72 1.28 19.04
C LEU A 118 10.23 1.03 18.88
N SER A 119 10.77 0.02 19.57
CA SER A 119 12.18 -0.38 19.40
C SER A 119 12.43 -0.95 17.99
N GLU A 120 13.60 -0.67 17.42
CA GLU A 120 13.99 -1.10 16.07
C GLU A 120 14.13 -2.62 15.96
N ASP A 121 14.29 -3.31 17.08
CA ASP A 121 14.46 -4.76 17.16
C ASP A 121 13.27 -5.57 16.61
N ASN A 122 12.07 -4.96 16.48
CA ASN A 122 10.88 -5.59 15.88
C ASN A 122 10.68 -5.23 14.39
N LEU A 123 11.59 -4.46 13.79
CA LEU A 123 11.56 -4.05 12.38
C LEU A 123 12.52 -4.86 11.49
N GLU A 124 13.32 -5.76 12.08
CA GLU A 124 14.34 -6.55 11.37
C GLU A 124 13.97 -8.02 11.14
N SER A 125 12.83 -8.51 11.61
CA SER A 125 12.45 -9.91 11.39
C SER A 125 11.79 -10.10 10.02
N GLU A 126 12.61 -10.31 8.98
CA GLU A 126 12.63 -11.53 8.15
C GLU A 126 13.49 -11.31 6.89
N ASN A 127 14.54 -12.15 6.79
CA ASN A 127 15.48 -12.29 5.66
C ASN A 127 14.79 -12.71 4.37
#